data_AF-A0A0G1LYW4-F1
#
_entry.id   AF-A0A0G1LYW4-F1
#
_cell.length_a   1.000
_cell.length_b   1.000
_cell.length_c   1.000
_cell.angle_alpha   90.00
_cell.angle_beta   90.00
_cell.angle_gamma   90.00
#
_symmetry.space_group_name_H-M   'P 1'
#
loop_
_entity.id
_entity.type
_entity.pdbx_description
1 polymer ?
#
loop_
_entity_poly.entity_id
_entity_poly.type
_entity_poly.pdbx_seq_one_letter_code
_entity_poly.pdbx_strand_id
1 'polypeptide(L)'
;MPKTIKEERLRWVLPICNKEVKSKDVAKVCPHSQRSLERWLTGYREHGEAGLEPQSTRPKSHPKETPIRIKERIIELRKETKLCAKKLKWRLEKEKIVIHKNTVHKIITRFIKLSEQKD
;
A
#
# COMPACT_ATOMS: atom_id res chain seq x y z
N MET A 1 -5.92 25.49 4.67
CA MET A 1 -6.28 24.35 3.78
C MET A 1 -5.68 23.08 4.36
N PRO A 2 -6.37 21.92 4.27
CA PRO A 2 -5.79 20.65 4.70
C PRO A 2 -4.52 20.37 3.87
N LYS A 3 -3.46 19.93 4.53
CA LYS A 3 -2.17 19.57 3.90
C LYS A 3 -2.15 18.12 3.44
N THR A 4 -3.03 17.29 4.02
CA THR A 4 -3.12 15.86 3.73
C THR A 4 -4.57 15.42 3.52
N ILE A 5 -4.77 14.32 2.77
CA ILE A 5 -6.09 13.70 2.59
C ILE A 5 -6.69 13.26 3.93
N LYS A 6 -5.85 12.87 4.90
CA LYS A 6 -6.29 12.52 6.26
C LYS A 6 -6.94 13.71 6.96
N GLU A 7 -6.28 14.86 6.95
CA GLU A 7 -6.82 16.11 7.53
C GLU A 7 -8.13 16.53 6.88
N GLU A 8 -8.23 16.40 5.55
CA GLU A 8 -9.48 16.68 4.84
C GLU A 8 -10.61 15.77 5.32
N ARG A 9 -10.37 14.47 5.46
CA ARG A 9 -11.36 13.52 5.96
C ARG A 9 -11.74 13.79 7.41
N LEU A 10 -10.77 14.12 8.26
CA LEU A 10 -11.00 14.48 9.67
C LEU A 10 -11.94 15.68 9.80
N ARG A 11 -11.77 16.70 8.96
CA ARG A 11 -12.64 17.89 8.94
C ARG A 11 -14.12 17.54 8.78
N TRP A 12 -14.44 16.51 8.00
CA TRP A 12 -15.82 16.07 7.76
C TRP A 12 -16.33 15.08 8.80
N VAL A 13 -15.44 14.24 9.35
CA VAL A 13 -15.80 13.15 10.26
C VAL A 13 -15.95 13.62 11.71
N LEU A 14 -15.07 14.51 12.17
CA LEU A 14 -15.04 14.96 13.57
C LEU A 14 -16.37 15.58 14.04
N PRO A 15 -17.00 16.52 13.31
CA PRO A 15 -18.27 17.11 13.74
C PRO A 15 -19.41 16.08 13.86
N ILE A 16 -19.38 15.04 13.02
CA ILE A 16 -20.38 13.95 13.06
C ILE A 16 -20.13 13.04 14.27
N CYS A 17 -18.86 12.70 14.55
CA CYS A 17 -18.49 11.88 15.71
C CYS A 17 -18.78 12.58 17.04
N ASN A 18 -18.53 13.90 17.11
CA ASN A 18 -18.82 14.74 18.26
C ASN A 18 -20.33 15.00 18.45
N LYS A 19 -21.18 14.52 17.53
CA LYS A 19 -22.64 14.75 17.50
C LYS A 19 -23.04 16.22 17.36
N GLU A 20 -22.15 17.06 16.85
CA GLU A 20 -22.43 18.49 16.58
C GLU A 20 -23.36 18.67 15.37
N VAL A 21 -23.22 17.77 14.38
CA VAL A 21 -24.00 17.81 13.14
C VAL A 21 -24.49 16.43 12.73
N LYS A 22 -25.63 16.37 12.05
CA LYS A 22 -26.15 15.12 11.49
C LYS A 22 -25.41 14.80 10.20
N SER A 23 -25.11 13.51 9.99
CA SER A 23 -24.44 13.02 8.77
C SER A 23 -25.16 13.44 7.48
N LYS A 24 -26.50 13.51 7.49
CA LYS A 24 -27.32 13.96 6.36
C LYS A 24 -27.05 15.42 5.96
N ASP A 25 -26.78 16.30 6.92
CA ASP A 25 -26.54 17.71 6.63
C ASP A 25 -25.12 17.93 6.13
N VAL A 26 -24.15 17.18 6.66
CA VAL A 26 -22.78 17.15 6.14
C VAL A 26 -22.74 16.63 4.71
N ALA A 27 -23.53 15.61 4.38
CA ALA A 27 -23.62 15.05 3.02
C ALA A 27 -24.13 16.05 1.96
N LYS A 28 -24.83 17.12 2.36
CA LYS A 28 -25.29 18.18 1.42
C LYS A 28 -24.17 19.17 1.07
N VAL A 29 -23.20 19.37 1.96
CA VAL A 29 -22.14 20.38 1.83
C VAL A 29 -20.80 19.76 1.46
N CYS A 30 -20.59 18.49 1.82
CA CYS A 30 -19.37 17.75 1.53
C CYS A 30 -19.22 17.53 0.01
N PRO A 31 -18.02 17.72 -0.57
CA PRO A 31 -17.77 17.43 -1.99
C PRO A 31 -17.77 15.93 -2.31
N HIS A 32 -17.95 15.05 -1.32
CA HIS A 32 -17.94 13.60 -1.49
C HIS A 32 -19.31 12.98 -1.21
N SER A 33 -19.54 11.82 -1.81
CA SER A 33 -20.79 11.08 -1.65
C SER A 33 -21.08 10.68 -0.19
N GLN A 34 -22.36 10.54 0.15
CA GLN A 34 -22.80 10.02 1.45
C GLN A 34 -22.13 8.67 1.79
N ARG A 35 -22.00 7.76 0.81
CA ARG A 35 -21.33 6.47 0.99
C ARG A 35 -19.85 6.63 1.39
N SER A 36 -19.16 7.64 0.88
CA SER A 36 -17.78 7.94 1.27
C SER A 36 -17.70 8.39 2.73
N LEU A 37 -18.61 9.28 3.15
CA LEU A 37 -18.71 9.75 4.54
C LEU A 37 -19.00 8.60 5.50
N GLU A 38 -19.95 7.72 5.17
CA GLU A 38 -20.26 6.53 5.97
C GLU A 38 -19.04 5.62 6.13
N ARG A 39 -18.31 5.36 5.03
CA ARG A 39 -17.08 4.56 5.07
C ARG A 39 -16.02 5.20 5.97
N TRP A 40 -15.86 6.52 5.93
CA TRP A 40 -14.91 7.23 6.79
C TRP A 40 -15.33 7.21 8.25
N LEU A 41 -16.62 7.35 8.55
CA LEU A 41 -17.15 7.24 9.91
C LEU A 41 -16.90 5.85 10.50
N THR A 42 -17.17 4.79 9.72
CA THR A 42 -16.86 3.42 10.14
C THR A 42 -15.37 3.24 10.39
N GLY A 43 -14.51 3.67 9.44
CA GLY A 43 -13.07 3.61 9.60
C GLY A 43 -12.56 4.34 10.84
N TYR A 44 -13.09 5.54 11.11
CA TYR A 44 -12.73 6.33 12.28
C TYR A 44 -13.20 5.71 13.60
N ARG A 45 -14.38 5.10 13.63
CA ARG A 45 -14.89 4.40 14.82
C ARG A 45 -14.07 3.16 15.17
N GLU A 46 -13.61 2.43 14.16
CA GLU A 46 -12.86 1.20 14.34
C GLU A 46 -11.37 1.45 14.63
N HIS A 47 -10.76 2.43 13.97
CA HIS A 47 -9.30 2.61 13.96
C HIS A 47 -8.84 4.04 14.30
N GLY A 48 -9.76 4.93 14.72
CA GLY A 48 -9.46 6.33 14.97
C GLY A 48 -8.95 7.06 13.73
N GLU A 49 -8.01 7.97 13.90
CA GLU A 49 -7.44 8.74 12.78
C GLU A 49 -6.74 7.86 11.73
N ALA A 50 -6.18 6.72 12.13
CA ALA A 50 -5.53 5.79 11.22
C ALA A 50 -6.51 5.19 10.19
N GLY A 51 -7.78 5.04 10.57
CA GLY A 51 -8.84 4.57 9.68
C GLY A 51 -9.19 5.55 8.55
N LEU A 52 -8.75 6.81 8.66
CA LEU A 52 -8.93 7.83 7.63
C LEU A 52 -7.75 7.92 6.66
N GLU A 53 -6.70 7.14 6.88
CA GLU A 53 -5.57 7.14 5.96
C GLU A 53 -5.94 6.51 4.60
N PRO A 54 -5.47 7.09 3.49
CA PRO A 54 -5.73 6.54 2.17
C PRO A 54 -5.04 5.18 2.01
N GLN A 55 -5.85 4.12 1.95
CA GLN A 55 -5.39 2.77 1.68
C GLN A 55 -5.20 2.57 0.17
N SER A 56 -4.19 1.77 -0.19
CA SER A 56 -3.94 1.40 -1.58
C SER A 56 -5.09 0.54 -2.12
N THR A 57 -5.68 0.96 -3.24
CA THR A 57 -6.70 0.18 -3.96
C THR A 57 -6.08 -0.90 -4.86
N ARG A 58 -4.75 -0.98 -4.91
CA ARG A 58 -4.05 -1.96 -5.73
C ARG A 58 -4.36 -3.38 -5.21
N PRO A 59 -4.65 -4.35 -6.09
CA PRO A 59 -4.83 -5.74 -5.67
C PRO A 59 -3.59 -6.26 -4.93
N LYS A 60 -3.84 -7.03 -3.86
CA LYS A 60 -2.77 -7.62 -3.03
C LYS A 60 -1.99 -8.70 -3.79
N SER A 61 -2.65 -9.45 -4.68
CA SER A 61 -2.06 -10.53 -5.49
C SER A 61 -2.62 -10.52 -6.91
N HIS A 62 -1.92 -11.18 -7.83
CA HIS A 62 -2.34 -11.35 -9.22
C HIS A 62 -2.07 -12.79 -9.69
N PRO A 63 -2.94 -13.44 -10.49
CA PRO A 63 -2.77 -14.84 -10.90
C PRO A 63 -1.46 -15.11 -11.66
N LYS A 64 -0.98 -14.14 -12.45
CA LYS A 64 0.31 -14.22 -13.17
C LYS A 64 1.50 -13.68 -12.37
N GLU A 65 1.35 -13.50 -11.06
CA GLU A 65 2.43 -13.02 -10.21
C GLU A 65 3.53 -14.08 -10.06
N THR A 66 4.79 -13.64 -9.97
CA THR A 66 5.91 -14.55 -9.73
C THR A 66 5.68 -15.32 -8.42
N PRO A 67 5.79 -16.67 -8.43
CA PRO A 67 5.66 -17.51 -7.25
C PRO A 67 6.54 -17.04 -6.10
N ILE A 68 6.04 -17.20 -4.87
CA ILE A 68 6.71 -16.71 -3.65
C ILE A 68 8.11 -17.29 -3.49
N ARG A 69 8.26 -18.60 -3.75
CA ARG A 69 9.54 -19.32 -3.69
C ARG A 69 10.63 -18.66 -4.54
N ILE A 70 10.27 -18.14 -5.72
CA ILE A 70 11.25 -17.50 -6.61
C ILE A 70 11.61 -16.09 -6.11
N LYS A 71 10.64 -15.35 -5.57
CA LYS A 71 10.91 -14.03 -4.96
C LYS A 71 11.86 -14.16 -3.78
N GLU A 72 11.62 -15.15 -2.92
CA GLU A 72 12.47 -15.44 -1.76
C GLU A 72 13.89 -15.79 -2.19
N ARG A 73 14.03 -16.66 -3.20
CA ARG A 73 15.35 -17.00 -3.74
C ARG A 73 16.10 -15.79 -4.31
N ILE A 74 15.40 -14.89 -5.00
CA ILE A 74 15.97 -13.63 -5.49
C ILE A 74 16.48 -12.76 -4.33
N ILE A 75 15.69 -12.65 -3.26
CA ILE A 75 16.03 -11.85 -2.08
C ILE A 75 17.22 -12.46 -1.33
N GLU A 76 17.23 -13.78 -1.14
CA GLU A 76 18.33 -14.52 -0.53
C GLU A 76 19.64 -14.30 -1.28
N LEU A 77 19.65 -14.54 -2.60
CA LEU A 77 20.83 -14.29 -3.43
C LEU A 77 21.27 -12.82 -3.39
N ARG A 78 20.33 -11.88 -3.30
CA ARG A 78 20.65 -10.44 -3.16
C ARG A 78 21.30 -10.14 -1.81
N LYS A 79 20.85 -10.77 -0.72
CA LYS A 79 21.43 -10.61 0.63
C LYS A 79 22.84 -11.19 0.70
N GLU A 80 23.05 -12.39 0.18
CA GLU A 80 24.35 -13.08 0.17
C GLU A 80 25.39 -12.36 -0.67
N THR A 81 25.02 -11.95 -1.89
CA THR A 81 26.00 -11.57 -2.92
C THR A 81 26.09 -10.06 -3.15
N LYS A 82 25.04 -9.31 -2.79
CA LYS A 82 24.90 -7.87 -3.09
C LYS A 82 25.10 -7.52 -4.58
N LEU A 83 24.89 -8.47 -5.49
CA LEU A 83 25.07 -8.30 -6.94
C LEU A 83 23.88 -7.60 -7.61
N CYS A 84 24.14 -6.97 -8.76
CA CYS A 84 23.11 -6.33 -9.57
C CYS A 84 22.14 -7.34 -10.20
N ALA A 85 20.95 -6.88 -10.59
CA ALA A 85 19.89 -7.72 -11.14
C ALA A 85 20.31 -8.56 -12.37
N LYS A 86 21.21 -8.03 -13.22
CA LYS A 86 21.73 -8.77 -14.38
C LYS A 86 22.56 -9.98 -13.97
N LYS A 87 23.44 -9.82 -12.97
CA LYS A 87 24.27 -10.91 -12.44
C LYS A 87 23.44 -11.94 -11.67
N LEU A 88 22.42 -11.49 -10.94
CA LEU A 88 21.48 -12.39 -10.26
C LEU A 88 20.67 -13.22 -11.25
N LYS A 89 20.22 -12.63 -12.36
CA LYS A 89 19.57 -13.36 -13.45
C LYS A 89 20.43 -14.53 -13.94
N TRP A 90 21.72 -14.29 -14.19
CA TRP A 90 22.64 -15.36 -14.62
C TRP A 90 22.78 -16.49 -13.59
N ARG A 91 22.76 -16.16 -12.29
CA ARG A 91 22.80 -17.19 -11.23
C ARG A 91 21.49 -17.99 -11.17
N LEU A 92 20.35 -17.32 -11.31
CA LEU A 92 19.04 -17.97 -11.36
C LEU A 92 18.90 -18.88 -12.60
N GLU A 93 19.47 -18.47 -13.73
CA GLU A 93 19.51 -19.31 -14.94
C GLU A 93 20.30 -20.60 -14.71
N LYS A 94 21.41 -20.55 -13.94
CA LYS A 94 22.15 -21.76 -13.54
C LYS A 94 21.32 -22.70 -12.65
N GLU A 95 20.40 -22.14 -11.86
CA GLU A 95 19.43 -22.87 -11.03
C GLU A 95 18.18 -23.32 -11.82
N LYS A 96 18.18 -23.17 -13.16
CA LYS A 96 17.04 -23.44 -14.06
C LYS A 96 15.80 -22.57 -13.80
N ILE A 97 15.97 -21.41 -13.18
CA ILE A 97 14.90 -20.42 -12.94
C ILE A 97 15.00 -19.33 -14.02
N VAL A 98 14.10 -19.38 -15.00
CA VAL A 98 14.05 -18.39 -16.09
C VAL A 98 13.15 -17.23 -15.70
N ILE A 99 13.76 -16.08 -15.42
CA ILE A 99 13.05 -14.83 -15.13
C ILE A 99 13.67 -13.67 -15.89
N HIS A 100 12.81 -12.75 -16.34
CA HIS A 100 13.26 -11.52 -16.99
C HIS A 100 14.02 -10.61 -16.00
N LYS A 101 15.14 -10.02 -16.42
CA LYS A 101 15.97 -9.11 -15.62
C LYS A 101 15.15 -8.03 -14.91
N ASN A 102 14.17 -7.44 -15.60
CA ASN A 102 13.36 -6.36 -15.01
C ASN A 102 12.46 -6.85 -13.86
N THR A 103 12.03 -8.11 -13.88
CA THR A 103 11.27 -8.70 -12.78
C THR A 103 12.17 -8.86 -11.55
N VAL A 104 13.40 -9.35 -11.74
CA VAL A 104 14.42 -9.41 -10.66
C VAL A 104 14.66 -8.01 -10.09
N HIS A 105 14.86 -7.01 -10.95
CA HIS A 105 15.06 -5.63 -10.52
C HIS A 105 13.87 -5.09 -9.72
N LYS A 106 12.64 -5.24 -10.22
CA LYS A 106 11.41 -4.81 -9.53
C LYS A 106 11.29 -5.45 -8.14
N ILE A 107 11.61 -6.75 -8.02
CA ILE A 107 11.57 -7.46 -6.74
C ILE A 107 12.60 -6.87 -5.77
N ILE A 108 13.84 -6.65 -6.21
CA ILE A 108 14.91 -6.07 -5.38
C ILE A 108 14.55 -4.65 -4.94
N THR A 109 14.10 -3.79 -5.85
CA THR A 109 13.71 -2.41 -5.52
C THR A 109 12.56 -2.38 -4.53
N ARG A 110 11.56 -3.25 -4.71
CA ARG A 110 10.44 -3.37 -3.76
C ARG A 110 10.92 -3.86 -2.39
N PHE A 111 11.85 -4.81 -2.36
CA PHE A 111 12.44 -5.31 -1.11
C PHE A 111 13.19 -4.20 -0.35
N ILE A 112 14.02 -3.39 -1.03
CA ILE A 112 14.76 -2.28 -0.41
C ILE A 112 13.81 -1.22 0.17
N LYS A 113 12.78 -0.83 -0.59
CA LYS A 113 11.78 0.13 -0.10
C LYS A 113 11.02 -0.38 1.12
N LEU A 114 10.73 -1.68 1.18
CA LEU A 114 10.06 -2.29 2.32
C LEU A 114 10.96 -2.43 3.55
N SER A 115 12.28 -2.53 3.38
CA SER A 115 13.21 -2.43 4.52
C SER A 115 13.30 -1.01 5.06
N GLU A 116 13.33 0.01 4.19
CA GLU A 116 13.41 1.43 4.58
C GLU A 116 12.17 1.96 5.30
N GLN A 117 11.01 1.29 5.16
CA GLN A 117 9.76 1.66 5.84
C GLN A 117 9.59 1.01 7.22
N LYS A 118 10.51 0.13 7.63
CA LYS A 118 10.44 -0.60 8.89
C LYS A 118 11.34 -0.03 9.99
N ASP A 119 12.13 0.99 9.68
CA ASP A 119 12.93 1.79 10.60
C ASP A 119 12.20 3.11 10.91
#